data_AF-A0AAW1STH3-F1
#
_entry.id   AF-A0AAW1STH3-F1
#
_cell.length_a   1.000
_cell.length_b   1.000
_cell.length_c   1.000
_cell.angle_alpha   90.00
_cell.angle_beta   90.00
_cell.angle_gamma   90.00
#
_symmetry.space_group_name_H-M   'P 1'
#
loop_
_entity.id
_entity.type
_entity.pdbx_description
1 polymer ?
#
loop_
_entity_poly.entity_id
_entity_poly.type
_entity_poly.pdbx_seq_one_letter_code
_entity_poly.pdbx_strand_id
1 'polypeptide(L)'
;MLAPDIFPAPAFEGSEKRLELDWAALGRPVLPVPARGLRALTRQQIATLLEATGCCIVSSRSCVTFDAYVLSESSLFLYETKFVIKTCGTTKTLALVPQLLRFAADLGLAPTRCKYSRATFLFPAAQPAPYNAWEGEVELLNQLFGHLGSSHACTLGQPSAGCLQWHLFVAQAQVPPAQPATPTGCSIEICSTGLCPRQALSFHRADSNFVSAAQTTAKTGIRGAASIFRPRHMAVAVSWSGGQSASYSNSSGLLTGYHQMGTWTEALPDGGSVTFTQFAQHGLEDPVWVADLGAVKRLYEAWVEAMPRVRPFYAAKCNMDPGLLAALSSLGAGFDCASEAELRAAVQAGASPGKDIVFANACKRPRDIRAAASMGVNLTTFDTPCEVQKLAQYHPGTAALLRIRADDPDA
;
A
#
# COMPACT_ATOMS: atom_id res chain seq x y z
N MET A 1 12.90 -21.47 -27.16
CA MET A 1 13.79 -20.32 -27.44
C MET A 1 12.93 -19.13 -27.80
N LEU A 2 12.75 -18.19 -26.86
CA LEU A 2 12.10 -16.90 -27.12
C LEU A 2 13.18 -15.90 -27.56
N ALA A 3 12.84 -15.07 -28.54
CA ALA A 3 13.79 -14.21 -29.26
C ALA A 3 14.52 -13.18 -28.36
N PRO A 4 15.76 -12.75 -28.71
CA PRO A 4 16.65 -12.02 -27.80
C PRO A 4 16.48 -10.50 -27.77
N ASP A 5 15.60 -9.91 -28.59
CA ASP A 5 15.69 -8.47 -28.89
C ASP A 5 14.52 -7.63 -28.34
N ILE A 6 14.21 -7.79 -27.06
CA ILE A 6 13.58 -6.71 -26.29
C ILE A 6 14.71 -5.98 -25.57
N PHE A 7 15.16 -4.86 -26.14
CA PHE A 7 16.08 -3.96 -25.44
C PHE A 7 15.55 -3.72 -24.02
N PRO A 8 16.32 -4.01 -22.95
CA PRO A 8 15.88 -3.71 -21.61
C PRO A 8 15.67 -2.20 -21.53
N ALA A 9 14.43 -1.77 -21.25
CA ALA A 9 14.22 -0.41 -20.77
C ALA A 9 15.20 -0.19 -19.61
N PRO A 10 15.91 0.96 -19.54
CA PRO A 10 16.85 1.20 -18.46
C PRO A 10 16.12 0.93 -17.14
N ALA A 11 16.75 0.14 -16.26
CA ALA A 11 16.16 -0.28 -14.99
C ALA A 11 15.64 0.95 -14.24
N PHE A 12 14.32 1.12 -14.23
CA PHE A 12 13.67 2.25 -13.59
C PHE A 12 13.33 1.86 -12.16
N GLU A 13 13.80 2.66 -11.19
CA GLU A 13 13.44 2.47 -9.80
C GLU A 13 12.03 3.02 -9.54
N GLY A 14 11.07 2.10 -9.37
CA GLY A 14 9.68 2.45 -9.05
C GLY A 14 9.46 2.77 -7.57
N SER A 15 10.33 2.30 -6.67
CA SER A 15 10.21 2.59 -5.24
C SER A 15 10.36 4.08 -4.96
N GLU A 16 9.29 4.70 -4.45
CA GLU A 16 9.24 6.13 -4.18
C GLU A 16 9.93 6.50 -2.86
N LYS A 17 10.56 7.67 -2.88
CA LYS A 17 11.05 8.40 -1.71
C LYS A 17 10.01 9.43 -1.33
N ARG A 18 9.56 9.43 -0.07
CA ARG A 18 8.52 10.34 0.43
C ARG A 18 9.08 11.18 1.56
N LEU A 19 8.95 12.50 1.42
CA LEU A 19 9.29 13.47 2.46
C LEU A 19 8.03 14.26 2.86
N GLU A 20 7.69 14.20 4.13
CA GLU A 20 6.66 15.02 4.78
C GLU A 20 7.31 15.97 5.79
N LEU A 21 7.02 17.26 5.68
CA LEU A 21 7.44 18.28 6.65
C LEU A 21 6.23 19.04 7.17
N ASP A 22 6.13 19.14 8.49
CA ASP A 22 5.13 19.97 9.17
C ASP A 22 5.80 21.26 9.68
N TRP A 23 5.05 22.37 9.70
CA TRP A 23 5.58 23.72 9.92
C TRP A 23 4.71 24.52 10.89
N ALA A 24 5.33 25.46 11.61
CA ALA A 24 4.65 26.42 12.47
C ALA A 24 5.26 27.83 12.32
N ALA A 25 4.55 28.86 12.78
CA ALA A 25 5.04 30.23 12.73
C ALA A 25 6.32 30.44 13.57
N LEU A 26 7.31 31.14 13.01
CA LEU A 26 8.54 31.56 13.66
C LEU A 26 8.20 32.42 14.87
N GLY A 27 8.59 31.96 16.07
CA GLY A 27 8.49 32.75 17.30
C GLY A 27 7.31 32.46 18.22
N ARG A 28 6.44 31.46 17.95
CA ARG A 28 5.54 30.78 18.93
C ARG A 28 4.61 29.78 18.20
N PRO A 29 4.32 28.59 18.75
CA PRO A 29 3.31 27.66 18.21
C PRO A 29 1.85 28.18 18.24
N VAL A 30 1.64 29.43 18.65
CA VAL A 30 0.32 30.05 18.91
C VAL A 30 0.07 31.27 18.01
N LEU A 31 1.09 31.76 17.27
CA LEU A 31 0.88 32.88 16.36
C LEU A 31 0.23 32.39 15.06
N PRO A 32 -0.68 33.19 14.46
CA PRO A 32 -1.32 32.82 13.21
C PRO A 32 -0.25 32.68 12.13
N VAL A 33 -0.26 31.52 11.47
CA VAL A 33 0.45 31.29 10.20
C VAL A 33 0.05 32.42 9.23
N PRO A 34 0.98 32.97 8.42
CA PRO A 34 0.61 33.93 7.39
C PRO A 34 -0.56 33.37 6.55
N ALA A 35 -1.45 34.22 6.04
CA ALA A 35 -2.76 33.82 5.49
C ALA A 35 -2.75 32.73 4.38
N ARG A 36 -1.59 32.35 3.85
CA ARG A 36 -1.41 31.24 2.91
C ARG A 36 -0.30 30.25 3.30
N GLY A 37 0.45 30.48 4.38
CA GLY A 37 1.60 29.66 4.78
C GLY A 37 2.53 29.33 3.62
N LEU A 38 2.95 28.07 3.48
CA LEU A 38 3.77 27.61 2.35
C LEU A 38 3.11 27.78 0.98
N ARG A 39 1.77 27.91 0.91
CA ARG A 39 1.05 28.18 -0.34
C ARG A 39 1.28 29.61 -0.85
N ALA A 40 2.00 30.45 -0.10
CA ALA A 40 2.48 31.73 -0.58
C ALA A 40 3.70 31.60 -1.51
N LEU A 41 4.37 30.44 -1.55
CA LEU A 41 5.48 30.21 -2.48
C LEU A 41 5.02 30.38 -3.92
N THR A 42 5.75 31.20 -4.67
CA THR A 42 5.49 31.43 -6.09
C THR A 42 5.80 30.17 -6.89
N ARG A 43 5.17 30.05 -8.06
CA ARG A 43 5.48 28.96 -9.01
C ARG A 43 6.97 28.90 -9.35
N GLN A 44 7.64 30.06 -9.45
CA GLN A 44 9.08 30.14 -9.72
C GLN A 44 9.89 29.59 -8.54
N GLN A 45 9.58 29.98 -7.31
CA GLN A 45 10.23 29.40 -6.12
C GLN A 45 10.06 27.89 -6.06
N ILE A 46 8.85 27.37 -6.35
CA ILE A 46 8.59 25.92 -6.39
C ILE A 46 9.40 25.25 -7.50
N ALA A 47 9.50 25.86 -8.68
CA ALA A 47 10.33 25.34 -9.76
C ALA A 47 11.81 25.28 -9.35
N THR A 48 12.34 26.32 -8.71
CA THR A 48 13.72 26.32 -8.21
C THR A 48 13.98 25.25 -7.15
N LEU A 49 13.01 24.97 -6.26
CA LEU A 49 13.12 23.83 -5.33
C LEU A 49 13.26 22.50 -6.08
N LEU A 50 12.51 22.33 -7.17
CA LEU A 50 12.48 21.09 -7.94
C LEU A 50 13.72 20.92 -8.84
N GLU A 51 14.35 22.01 -9.29
CA GLU A 51 15.63 21.96 -10.02
C GLU A 51 16.71 21.20 -9.24
N ALA A 52 16.78 21.40 -7.91
CA ALA A 52 17.72 20.67 -7.05
C ALA A 52 17.51 19.14 -7.04
N THR A 53 16.30 18.70 -7.40
CA THR A 53 15.93 17.28 -7.46
C THR A 53 16.03 16.69 -8.86
N GLY A 54 16.14 17.52 -9.91
CA GLY A 54 16.02 17.10 -11.31
C GLY A 54 14.57 16.97 -11.81
N CYS A 55 13.59 17.36 -11.00
CA CYS A 55 12.17 17.30 -11.36
C CYS A 55 11.68 18.60 -12.01
N CYS A 56 10.64 18.50 -12.83
CA CYS A 56 9.90 19.66 -13.33
C CYS A 56 8.39 19.52 -13.07
N ILE A 57 7.68 20.66 -13.04
CA ILE A 57 6.22 20.70 -12.89
C ILE A 57 5.58 20.37 -14.24
N VAL A 58 4.85 19.26 -14.32
CA VAL A 58 4.08 18.85 -15.50
C VAL A 58 2.70 19.52 -15.51
N SER A 59 2.02 19.51 -14.36
CA SER A 59 0.73 20.17 -14.19
C SER A 59 0.50 20.55 -12.74
N SER A 60 -0.44 21.45 -12.49
CA SER A 60 -0.79 21.90 -11.14
C SER A 60 -2.29 22.13 -10.98
N ARG A 61 -2.81 21.88 -9.79
CA ARG A 61 -4.18 22.19 -9.36
C ARG A 61 -4.16 22.74 -7.95
N SER A 62 -5.06 23.66 -7.65
CA SER A 62 -5.24 24.23 -6.32
C SER A 62 -6.66 24.00 -5.84
N CYS A 63 -6.82 23.79 -4.54
CA CYS A 63 -8.11 23.75 -3.86
C CYS A 63 -8.05 24.65 -2.62
N VAL A 64 -9.12 24.70 -1.82
CA VAL A 64 -9.13 25.54 -0.61
C VAL A 64 -8.09 25.08 0.42
N THR A 65 -7.75 23.79 0.46
CA THR A 65 -6.86 23.21 1.49
C THR A 65 -5.38 23.14 1.09
N PHE A 66 -5.08 22.91 -0.19
CA PHE A 66 -3.70 22.70 -0.66
C PHE A 66 -3.55 22.95 -2.16
N ASP A 67 -2.30 23.06 -2.59
CA ASP A 67 -1.87 23.09 -3.98
C ASP A 67 -1.17 21.76 -4.32
N ALA A 68 -1.59 21.10 -5.39
CA ALA A 68 -1.03 19.85 -5.88
C ALA A 68 -0.33 20.04 -7.22
N TYR A 69 0.81 19.38 -7.37
CA TYR A 69 1.66 19.45 -8.54
C TYR A 69 1.97 18.02 -8.99
N VAL A 70 1.70 17.72 -10.25
CA VAL A 70 2.21 16.52 -10.90
C VAL A 70 3.59 16.84 -11.44
N LEU A 71 4.57 16.04 -11.06
CA LEU A 71 5.98 16.20 -11.44
C LEU A 71 6.35 15.25 -12.57
N SER A 72 7.46 15.51 -13.25
CA SER A 72 8.07 14.56 -14.19
C SER A 72 8.35 13.20 -13.55
N GLU A 73 8.73 13.21 -12.26
CA GLU A 73 9.06 12.03 -11.47
C GLU A 73 8.25 11.99 -10.16
N SER A 74 6.90 11.95 -10.27
CA SER A 74 5.88 11.78 -9.20
C SER A 74 5.09 13.04 -8.82
N SER A 75 5.07 13.50 -7.56
CA SER A 75 4.06 14.48 -7.10
C SER A 75 4.50 15.33 -5.90
N LEU A 76 3.92 16.54 -5.78
CA LEU A 76 4.14 17.48 -4.68
C LEU A 76 2.80 18.06 -4.20
N PHE A 77 2.62 18.18 -2.89
CA PHE A 77 1.47 18.79 -2.23
C PHE A 77 1.93 19.85 -1.22
N LEU A 78 1.37 21.06 -1.34
CA LEU A 78 1.64 22.21 -0.48
C LEU A 78 0.37 22.63 0.25
N TYR A 79 0.36 22.46 1.56
CA TYR A 79 -0.64 23.00 2.48
C TYR A 79 -0.07 24.27 3.12
N GLU A 80 -0.85 24.95 3.95
CA GLU A 80 -0.34 26.13 4.68
C GLU A 80 0.80 25.76 5.63
N THR A 81 0.68 24.63 6.33
CA THR A 81 1.61 24.16 7.37
C THR A 81 2.20 22.78 7.08
N LYS A 82 2.02 22.25 5.86
CA LYS A 82 2.50 20.92 5.50
C LYS A 82 3.04 20.87 4.08
N PHE A 83 4.19 20.24 3.93
CA PHE A 83 4.84 19.98 2.65
C PHE A 83 4.93 18.46 2.47
N VAL A 84 4.47 17.93 1.35
CA VAL A 84 4.60 16.50 1.03
C VAL A 84 5.10 16.35 -0.40
N ILE A 85 6.26 15.75 -0.58
CA ILE A 85 6.78 15.38 -1.89
C ILE A 85 7.02 13.88 -1.96
N LYS A 86 6.68 13.30 -3.10
CA LYS A 86 7.04 11.94 -3.47
C LYS A 86 7.81 11.99 -4.77
N THR A 87 8.90 11.24 -4.85
CA THR A 87 9.73 11.15 -6.06
C THR A 87 10.19 9.72 -6.31
N CYS A 88 10.29 9.32 -7.57
CA CYS A 88 10.74 7.99 -7.99
C CYS A 88 12.13 8.04 -8.65
N GLY A 89 12.57 6.94 -9.25
CA GLY A 89 13.81 6.88 -10.02
C GLY A 89 15.06 7.14 -9.17
N THR A 90 16.01 7.86 -9.76
CA THR A 90 17.26 8.28 -9.12
C THR A 90 17.18 9.72 -8.56
N THR A 91 15.97 10.29 -8.49
CA THR A 91 15.74 11.64 -7.97
C THR A 91 16.29 11.82 -6.55
N LYS A 92 17.00 12.93 -6.33
CA LYS A 92 17.62 13.32 -5.05
C LYS A 92 16.66 14.16 -4.20
N THR A 93 15.60 13.55 -3.65
CA THR A 93 14.51 14.24 -2.93
C THR A 93 14.98 15.22 -1.85
N LEU A 94 15.93 14.83 -1.01
CA LEU A 94 16.45 15.63 0.12
C LEU A 94 17.28 16.84 -0.34
N ALA A 95 17.69 16.91 -1.61
CA ALA A 95 18.48 18.04 -2.13
C ALA A 95 17.70 19.37 -2.13
N LEU A 96 16.36 19.32 -2.15
CA LEU A 96 15.52 20.52 -2.07
C LEU A 96 15.46 21.13 -0.66
N VAL A 97 15.74 20.33 0.37
CA VAL A 97 15.45 20.69 1.77
C VAL A 97 16.15 21.99 2.21
N PRO A 98 17.44 22.21 1.97
CA PRO A 98 18.11 23.44 2.39
C PRO A 98 17.46 24.71 1.84
N GLN A 99 16.98 24.66 0.59
CA GLN A 99 16.33 25.80 -0.03
C GLN A 99 14.88 25.96 0.44
N LEU A 100 14.16 24.85 0.65
CA LEU A 100 12.82 24.88 1.23
C LEU A 100 12.82 25.48 2.64
N LEU A 101 13.80 25.12 3.48
CA LEU A 101 13.97 25.70 4.81
C LEU A 101 14.16 27.23 4.76
N ARG A 102 14.95 27.73 3.80
CA ARG A 102 15.15 29.18 3.62
C ARG A 102 13.86 29.87 3.19
N PHE A 103 13.17 29.35 2.17
CA PHE A 103 11.92 29.93 1.70
C PHE A 103 10.81 29.89 2.75
N ALA A 104 10.75 28.83 3.57
CA ALA A 104 9.83 28.75 4.68
C ALA A 104 10.18 29.79 5.77
N ALA A 105 11.46 29.99 6.08
CA ALA A 105 11.91 31.00 7.03
C ALA A 105 11.56 32.43 6.57
N ASP A 106 11.70 32.74 5.28
CA ASP A 106 11.28 34.03 4.70
C ASP A 106 9.77 34.27 4.82
N LEU A 107 8.99 33.18 4.86
CA LEU A 107 7.55 33.20 5.14
C LEU A 107 7.23 33.22 6.65
N GLY A 108 8.23 33.32 7.52
CA GLY A 108 8.01 33.28 8.96
C GLY A 108 7.60 31.88 9.45
N LEU A 109 8.09 30.80 8.84
CA LEU A 109 7.81 29.42 9.23
C LEU A 109 9.07 28.66 9.67
N ALA A 110 8.92 27.79 10.66
CA ALA A 110 9.94 26.86 11.12
C ALA A 110 9.42 25.42 11.06
N PRO A 111 10.26 24.43 10.70
CA PRO A 111 9.86 23.03 10.68
C PRO A 111 9.61 22.55 12.12
N THR A 112 8.56 21.76 12.32
CA THR A 112 8.22 21.13 13.61
C THR A 112 8.31 19.62 13.57
N ARG A 113 8.19 19.03 12.38
CA ARG A 113 8.32 17.58 12.19
C ARG A 113 8.82 17.27 10.80
N CYS A 114 9.70 16.28 10.73
CA CYS A 114 10.11 15.63 9.50
C CYS A 114 9.74 14.16 9.58
N LYS A 115 9.09 13.64 8.53
CA LYS A 115 8.95 12.21 8.28
C LYS A 115 9.47 11.91 6.88
N TYR A 116 10.49 11.07 6.79
CA TYR A 116 11.00 10.54 5.53
C TYR A 116 10.74 9.04 5.51
N SER A 117 10.23 8.52 4.39
CA SER A 117 10.06 7.10 4.24
C SER A 117 10.19 6.62 2.80
N ARG A 118 10.62 5.37 2.65
CA ARG A 118 10.67 4.67 1.37
C ARG A 118 10.62 3.16 1.57
N ALA A 119 10.15 2.46 0.55
CA ALA A 119 10.38 1.02 0.45
C ALA A 119 11.87 0.72 0.19
N THR A 120 12.28 -0.52 0.41
CA THR A 120 13.55 -1.04 -0.11
C THR A 120 13.59 -0.86 -1.64
N PHE A 121 14.73 -0.38 -2.14
CA PHE A 121 14.96 -0.20 -3.56
C PHE A 121 15.10 -1.54 -4.27
N LEU A 122 14.61 -1.61 -5.51
CA LEU A 122 14.86 -2.74 -6.40
C LEU A 122 16.31 -2.71 -6.92
N PHE A 123 16.85 -1.50 -7.12
CA PHE A 123 18.19 -1.25 -7.65
C PHE A 123 18.99 -0.31 -6.74
N PRO A 124 19.29 -0.69 -5.49
CA PRO A 124 19.95 0.19 -4.51
C PRO A 124 21.33 0.68 -4.99
N ALA A 125 22.10 -0.15 -5.69
CA ALA A 125 23.41 0.23 -6.23
C ALA A 125 23.34 1.27 -7.37
N ALA A 126 22.17 1.42 -8.01
CA ALA A 126 21.95 2.41 -9.06
C ALA A 126 21.50 3.78 -8.50
N GLN A 127 21.19 3.85 -7.20
CA GLN A 127 20.83 5.10 -6.55
C GLN A 127 22.06 5.99 -6.38
N PRO A 128 21.93 7.32 -6.55
CA PRO A 128 23.04 8.22 -6.27
C PRO A 128 23.25 8.34 -4.76
N ALA A 129 24.46 8.66 -4.33
CA ALA A 129 24.70 9.01 -2.92
C ALA A 129 23.83 10.22 -2.49
N PRO A 130 23.29 10.22 -1.25
CA PRO A 130 23.42 9.18 -0.22
C PRO A 130 22.38 8.05 -0.29
N TYR A 131 21.49 8.03 -1.29
CA TYR A 131 20.35 7.11 -1.40
C TYR A 131 20.73 5.67 -1.73
N ASN A 132 22.01 5.39 -2.02
CA ASN A 132 22.52 4.03 -2.22
C ASN A 132 22.64 3.23 -0.91
N ALA A 133 22.51 3.87 0.25
CA ALA A 133 22.50 3.22 1.56
C ALA A 133 21.53 3.93 2.53
N TRP A 134 20.82 3.16 3.35
CA TRP A 134 19.87 3.73 4.32
C TRP A 134 20.58 4.58 5.37
N GLU A 135 21.75 4.15 5.80
CA GLU A 135 22.59 4.83 6.79
C GLU A 135 23.02 6.21 6.29
N GLY A 136 23.35 6.34 5.01
CA GLY A 136 23.71 7.62 4.40
C GLY A 136 22.53 8.59 4.34
N GLU A 137 21.33 8.09 4.05
CA GLU A 137 20.10 8.91 4.12
C GLU A 137 19.81 9.37 5.54
N VAL A 138 19.94 8.48 6.53
CA VAL A 138 19.74 8.81 7.95
C VAL A 138 20.77 9.84 8.43
N GLU A 139 22.03 9.74 8.02
CA GLU A 139 23.05 10.73 8.34
C GLU A 139 22.68 12.11 7.78
N LEU A 140 22.31 12.19 6.50
CA LEU A 140 21.85 13.45 5.90
C LEU A 140 20.59 14.00 6.58
N LEU A 141 19.62 13.14 6.90
CA LEU A 141 18.39 13.54 7.59
C LEU A 141 18.66 14.06 9.01
N ASN A 142 19.59 13.46 9.73
CA ASN A 142 20.04 13.96 11.03
C ASN A 142 20.75 15.31 10.92
N GLN A 143 21.58 15.51 9.89
CA GLN A 143 22.20 16.81 9.63
C GLN A 143 21.13 17.89 9.35
N LEU A 144 20.08 17.54 8.59
CA LEU A 144 19.02 18.47 8.21
C LEU A 144 18.02 18.74 9.34
N PHE A 145 17.64 17.74 10.13
CA PHE A 145 16.50 17.82 11.05
C PHE A 145 16.77 17.31 12.47
N GLY A 146 17.97 16.81 12.78
CA GLY A 146 18.33 16.32 14.11
C GLY A 146 18.28 17.41 15.19
N HIS A 147 18.36 18.68 14.79
CA HIS A 147 18.22 19.82 15.70
C HIS A 147 16.79 20.05 16.21
N LEU A 148 15.77 19.41 15.60
CA LEU A 148 14.38 19.60 16.02
C LEU A 148 14.13 19.06 17.43
N GLY A 149 14.79 17.97 17.82
CA GLY A 149 14.52 17.33 19.11
C GLY A 149 14.95 15.87 19.05
N SER A 150 14.01 14.95 19.28
CA SER A 150 14.28 13.52 19.11
C SER A 150 14.12 13.12 17.64
N SER A 151 15.09 12.36 17.15
CA SER A 151 15.06 11.72 15.84
C SER A 151 15.15 10.20 16.00
N HIS A 152 14.36 9.47 15.22
CA HIS A 152 14.32 8.02 15.21
C HIS A 152 14.35 7.53 13.77
N ALA A 153 15.19 6.53 13.51
CA ALA A 153 15.25 5.81 12.25
C ALA A 153 14.97 4.33 12.53
N CYS A 154 14.12 3.70 11.73
CA CYS A 154 13.85 2.27 11.82
C CYS A 154 13.54 1.67 10.45
N THR A 155 13.70 0.35 10.36
CA THR A 155 13.31 -0.44 9.19
C THR A 155 12.22 -1.41 9.64
N LEU A 156 11.05 -1.30 9.03
CA LEU A 156 9.89 -2.15 9.30
C LEU A 156 9.86 -3.31 8.30
N GLY A 157 9.52 -4.51 8.76
CA GLY A 157 9.43 -5.72 7.93
C GLY A 157 10.62 -6.68 8.11
N GLN A 158 10.42 -7.94 7.72
CA GLN A 158 11.38 -9.03 7.95
C GLN A 158 12.59 -8.94 6.98
N PRO A 159 13.82 -9.13 7.47
CA PRO A 159 15.05 -9.07 6.66
C PRO A 159 15.29 -10.39 5.91
N SER A 160 14.30 -10.86 5.17
CA SER A 160 14.42 -12.02 4.28
C SER A 160 14.65 -11.59 2.84
N ALA A 161 15.48 -12.35 2.12
CA ALA A 161 15.82 -12.05 0.72
C ALA A 161 14.55 -11.91 -0.13
N GLY A 162 14.41 -10.78 -0.82
CA GLY A 162 13.27 -10.47 -1.68
C GLY A 162 12.04 -9.89 -0.97
N CYS A 163 12.05 -9.76 0.36
CA CYS A 163 10.94 -9.12 1.08
C CYS A 163 11.09 -7.59 1.10
N LEU A 164 9.98 -6.90 0.80
CA LEU A 164 9.91 -5.45 0.88
C LEU A 164 9.97 -5.03 2.36
N GLN A 165 10.92 -4.15 2.68
CA GLN A 165 10.99 -3.48 3.97
C GLN A 165 10.67 -2.00 3.80
N TRP A 166 10.22 -1.37 4.87
CA TRP A 166 9.89 0.05 4.91
C TRP A 166 10.89 0.80 5.79
N HIS A 167 11.67 1.69 5.19
CA HIS A 167 12.63 2.52 5.89
C HIS A 167 11.93 3.81 6.30
N LEU A 168 12.00 4.14 7.59
CA LEU A 168 11.29 5.27 8.19
C LEU A 168 12.24 6.08 9.06
N PHE A 169 12.28 7.38 8.81
CA PHE A 169 12.92 8.36 9.66
C PHE A 169 11.87 9.37 10.13
N VAL A 170 11.87 9.69 11.43
CA VAL A 170 11.03 10.73 12.02
C VAL A 170 11.88 11.59 12.93
N ALA A 171 11.82 12.92 12.74
CA ALA A 171 12.35 13.91 13.68
C ALA A 171 11.22 14.86 14.08
N GLN A 172 11.12 15.21 15.36
CA GLN A 172 10.04 16.05 15.85
C GLN A 172 10.52 17.02 16.93
N ALA A 173 9.98 18.24 16.87
CA ALA A 173 10.18 19.25 17.89
C ALA A 173 9.59 18.83 19.23
N GLN A 174 10.29 19.10 20.34
CA GLN A 174 9.72 18.94 21.67
C GLN A 174 8.51 19.90 21.80
N VAL A 175 7.31 19.32 21.87
CA VAL A 175 6.07 20.09 22.03
C VAL A 175 5.95 20.51 23.50
N PRO A 176 5.75 21.80 23.84
CA PRO A 176 5.40 22.19 25.20
C PRO A 176 4.08 21.53 25.62
N PRO A 177 3.91 21.11 26.88
CA PRO A 177 2.71 20.42 27.34
C PRO A 177 1.54 21.41 27.49
N ALA A 178 0.87 21.78 26.39
CA ALA A 178 -0.49 22.37 26.36
C ALA A 178 -0.92 22.74 24.93
N GLN A 179 -1.30 21.78 24.09
CA GLN A 179 -2.24 22.04 23.00
C GLN A 179 -3.10 20.78 22.77
N PRO A 180 -4.42 20.91 22.58
CA PRO A 180 -5.24 19.78 22.13
C PRO A 180 -4.74 19.32 20.77
N ALA A 181 -4.53 18.01 20.63
CA ALA A 181 -4.06 17.41 19.39
C ALA A 181 -4.98 17.81 18.24
N THR A 182 -4.47 18.59 17.29
CA THR A 182 -5.12 18.73 15.97
C THR A 182 -5.33 17.33 15.41
N PRO A 183 -6.52 16.98 14.90
CA PRO A 183 -6.81 15.63 14.45
C PRO A 183 -5.74 15.20 13.44
N THR A 184 -5.02 14.14 13.80
CA THR A 184 -3.93 13.58 13.02
C THR A 184 -4.52 13.01 11.73
N GLY A 185 -4.16 13.61 10.60
CA GLY A 185 -4.51 13.05 9.30
C GLY A 185 -3.91 11.64 9.18
N CYS A 186 -4.71 10.66 8.78
CA CYS A 186 -4.21 9.32 8.46
C CYS A 186 -3.50 9.35 7.10
N SER A 187 -2.32 8.72 7.01
CA SER A 187 -1.59 8.54 5.76
C SER A 187 -1.48 7.05 5.46
N ILE A 188 -2.12 6.61 4.38
CA ILE A 188 -2.08 5.23 3.90
C ILE A 188 -1.17 5.18 2.68
N GLU A 189 -0.18 4.29 2.71
CA GLU A 189 0.73 4.03 1.59
C GLU A 189 0.62 2.57 1.17
N ILE A 190 0.22 2.34 -0.08
CA ILE A 190 0.11 1.01 -0.67
C ILE A 190 1.20 0.88 -1.74
N CYS A 191 2.16 0.00 -1.51
CA CYS A 191 3.18 -0.36 -2.48
C CYS A 191 2.83 -1.72 -3.09
N SER A 192 2.63 -1.76 -4.40
CA SER A 192 2.24 -2.98 -5.12
C SER A 192 3.33 -3.36 -6.12
N THR A 193 3.76 -4.61 -6.08
CA THR A 193 4.74 -5.20 -7.01
C THR A 193 4.10 -6.41 -7.72
N GLY A 194 4.72 -6.88 -8.81
CA GLY A 194 4.21 -8.04 -9.54
C GLY A 194 2.81 -7.83 -10.15
N LEU A 195 2.51 -6.60 -10.60
CA LEU A 195 1.21 -6.27 -11.18
C LEU A 195 0.90 -7.15 -12.39
N CYS A 196 -0.37 -7.50 -12.56
CA CYS A 196 -0.84 -8.29 -13.70
C CYS A 196 -0.40 -7.65 -15.03
N PRO A 197 0.39 -8.33 -15.87
CA PRO A 197 0.90 -7.76 -17.12
C PRO A 197 -0.22 -7.25 -18.05
N ARG A 198 -1.35 -7.96 -18.12
CA ARG A 198 -2.51 -7.53 -18.92
C ARG A 198 -3.10 -6.21 -18.44
N GLN A 199 -3.15 -5.98 -17.13
CA GLN A 199 -3.63 -4.72 -16.58
C GLN A 199 -2.59 -3.61 -16.75
N ALA A 200 -1.30 -3.93 -16.60
CA ALA A 200 -0.20 -2.99 -16.79
C ALA A 200 -0.15 -2.41 -18.23
N LEU A 201 -0.52 -3.20 -19.25
CA LEU A 201 -0.61 -2.74 -20.64
C LEU A 201 -1.51 -1.51 -20.84
N SER A 202 -2.53 -1.33 -20.00
CA SER A 202 -3.40 -0.13 -20.07
C SER A 202 -2.66 1.19 -19.82
N PHE A 203 -1.47 1.13 -19.23
CA PHE A 203 -0.61 2.28 -18.94
C PHE A 203 0.51 2.46 -19.98
N HIS A 204 0.62 1.56 -20.96
CA HIS A 204 1.57 1.70 -22.06
C HIS A 204 0.98 2.55 -23.19
N ARG A 205 1.72 3.60 -23.57
CA ARG A 205 1.30 4.55 -24.60
C ARG A 205 1.27 3.95 -26.01
N ALA A 206 2.07 2.91 -26.25
CA ALA A 206 2.17 2.19 -27.52
C ALA A 206 1.07 1.14 -27.73
N ASP A 207 0.20 0.93 -26.73
CA ASP A 207 -1.00 0.10 -26.92
C ASP A 207 -1.95 0.81 -27.89
N SER A 208 -2.41 0.10 -28.92
CA SER A 208 -3.43 0.60 -29.86
C SER A 208 -4.72 1.09 -29.19
N ASN A 209 -4.99 0.68 -27.95
CA ASN A 209 -6.13 1.06 -27.11
C ASN A 209 -5.85 2.24 -26.18
N PHE A 210 -4.62 2.76 -26.14
CA PHE A 210 -4.28 3.98 -25.41
C PHE A 210 -4.88 5.18 -26.12
N VAL A 211 -5.72 5.95 -25.40
CA VAL A 211 -6.39 7.12 -25.96
C VAL A 211 -6.01 8.39 -25.21
N SER A 212 -6.13 8.38 -23.87
CA SER A 212 -5.77 9.53 -23.04
C SER A 212 -5.61 9.10 -21.58
N ALA A 213 -4.90 9.92 -20.80
CA ALA A 213 -4.79 9.76 -19.35
C ALA A 213 -6.15 9.61 -18.66
N ALA A 214 -7.12 10.45 -19.04
CA ALA A 214 -8.47 10.46 -18.47
C ALA A 214 -9.21 9.14 -18.74
N GLN A 215 -9.08 8.62 -19.96
CA GLN A 215 -9.73 7.37 -20.34
C GLN A 215 -9.02 6.15 -19.75
N THR A 216 -7.69 6.16 -19.65
CA THR A 216 -6.93 5.14 -18.89
C THR A 216 -7.40 5.10 -17.45
N THR A 217 -7.49 6.25 -16.76
CA THR A 217 -7.97 6.34 -15.37
C THR A 217 -9.40 5.79 -15.19
N ALA A 218 -10.28 5.97 -16.17
CA ALA A 218 -11.62 5.40 -16.13
C ALA A 218 -11.61 3.88 -16.37
N LYS A 219 -10.90 3.42 -17.41
CA LYS A 219 -10.84 2.01 -17.82
C LYS A 219 -10.17 1.10 -16.78
N THR A 220 -9.15 1.60 -16.08
CA THR A 220 -8.39 0.82 -15.09
C THR A 220 -9.06 0.77 -13.72
N GLY A 221 -10.23 1.40 -13.56
CA GLY A 221 -10.94 1.44 -12.28
C GLY A 221 -10.34 2.42 -11.27
N ILE A 222 -9.24 3.12 -11.60
CA ILE A 222 -8.61 4.11 -10.71
C ILE A 222 -9.62 5.22 -10.33
N ARG A 223 -10.48 5.64 -11.25
CA ARG A 223 -11.56 6.59 -10.94
C ARG A 223 -12.52 6.03 -9.87
N GLY A 224 -12.81 4.74 -9.89
CA GLY A 224 -13.63 4.06 -8.88
C GLY A 224 -12.91 3.90 -7.54
N ALA A 225 -11.61 3.62 -7.55
CA ALA A 225 -10.80 3.64 -6.33
C ALA A 225 -10.80 5.04 -5.68
N ALA A 226 -10.81 6.10 -6.48
CA ALA A 226 -10.96 7.45 -5.96
C ALA A 226 -12.30 7.62 -5.22
N SER A 227 -13.42 7.06 -5.71
CA SER A 227 -14.71 7.17 -5.01
C SER A 227 -14.76 6.54 -3.61
N ILE A 228 -13.85 5.62 -3.28
CA ILE A 228 -13.62 5.13 -1.90
C ILE A 228 -13.31 6.30 -0.96
N PHE A 229 -12.58 7.31 -1.47
CA PHE A 229 -12.13 8.47 -0.71
C PHE A 229 -13.06 9.69 -0.87
N ARG A 230 -14.15 9.63 -1.66
CA ARG A 230 -15.05 10.77 -1.99
C ARG A 230 -14.38 12.08 -2.51
N PRO A 231 -13.44 12.05 -3.47
CA PRO A 231 -12.85 13.25 -4.04
C PRO A 231 -13.79 13.95 -4.99
N ARG A 232 -13.79 15.29 -4.89
CA ARG A 232 -14.56 16.18 -5.76
C ARG A 232 -13.77 16.59 -7.00
N HIS A 233 -12.43 16.49 -6.96
CA HIS A 233 -11.54 16.94 -8.05
C HIS A 233 -10.34 16.00 -8.26
N MET A 234 -9.89 15.87 -9.53
CA MET A 234 -8.85 14.94 -9.98
C MET A 234 -7.86 15.61 -10.96
N ALA A 235 -6.56 15.37 -10.77
CA ALA A 235 -5.48 15.77 -11.69
C ALA A 235 -4.68 14.52 -12.09
N VAL A 236 -4.41 14.33 -13.39
CA VAL A 236 -3.72 13.12 -13.91
C VAL A 236 -2.74 13.53 -15.01
N ALA A 237 -1.53 12.98 -14.99
CA ALA A 237 -0.56 13.07 -16.08
C ALA A 237 -0.01 11.69 -16.45
N VAL A 238 0.37 11.53 -17.72
CA VAL A 238 0.99 10.30 -18.27
C VAL A 238 2.38 10.66 -18.79
N SER A 239 3.38 9.86 -18.43
CA SER A 239 4.76 10.04 -18.90
C SER A 239 4.97 9.39 -20.28
N TRP A 240 5.98 9.88 -21.01
CA TRP A 240 6.17 9.59 -22.43
C TRP A 240 6.60 8.14 -22.76
N SER A 241 7.00 7.33 -21.77
CA SER A 241 7.57 5.98 -21.97
C SER A 241 6.84 4.83 -21.28
N GLY A 242 5.65 5.04 -20.69
CA GLY A 242 4.83 3.98 -20.10
C GLY A 242 4.64 4.05 -18.59
N GLY A 243 4.29 5.23 -18.06
CA GLY A 243 3.90 5.41 -16.65
C GLY A 243 2.79 6.44 -16.50
N GLN A 244 1.97 6.31 -15.46
CA GLN A 244 0.90 7.26 -15.14
C GLN A 244 1.01 7.73 -13.68
N SER A 245 0.82 9.04 -13.46
CA SER A 245 0.72 9.65 -12.14
C SER A 245 -0.62 10.37 -12.00
N ALA A 246 -1.27 10.22 -10.85
CA ALA A 246 -2.57 10.82 -10.57
C ALA A 246 -2.63 11.36 -9.13
N SER A 247 -3.36 12.46 -8.94
CA SER A 247 -3.57 13.13 -7.64
C SER A 247 -5.04 13.52 -7.47
N TYR A 248 -5.56 13.40 -6.24
CA TYR A 248 -6.98 13.55 -5.90
C TYR A 248 -7.18 14.51 -4.71
N SER A 249 -8.30 15.23 -4.68
CA SER A 249 -8.66 16.12 -3.56
C SER A 249 -10.16 16.13 -3.24
N ASN A 250 -10.51 16.28 -1.96
CA ASN A 250 -11.90 16.29 -1.47
C ASN A 250 -12.49 17.69 -1.21
N SER A 251 -11.71 18.76 -1.25
CA SER A 251 -12.18 20.09 -0.82
C SER A 251 -12.89 20.89 -1.93
N SER A 252 -13.98 21.58 -1.58
CA SER A 252 -14.89 22.27 -2.50
C SER A 252 -14.60 23.75 -2.75
N GLY A 253 -14.75 24.18 -4.01
CA GLY A 253 -15.00 25.57 -4.47
C GLY A 253 -14.10 25.96 -5.68
N LEU A 254 -14.56 26.46 -6.84
CA LEU A 254 -15.83 27.10 -7.25
C LEU A 254 -16.26 26.78 -8.72
N LEU A 255 -17.57 26.50 -8.85
CA LEU A 255 -18.60 26.62 -9.92
C LEU A 255 -18.29 26.62 -11.44
N THR A 256 -18.89 25.67 -12.17
CA THR A 256 -20.16 25.84 -12.92
C THR A 256 -20.73 24.48 -13.37
N GLY A 257 -22.05 24.27 -13.20
CA GLY A 257 -22.81 23.22 -13.89
C GLY A 257 -23.46 22.17 -12.98
N TYR A 258 -24.79 22.25 -12.85
CA TYR A 258 -25.71 21.31 -12.21
C TYR A 258 -25.32 19.82 -12.36
N HIS A 259 -25.34 19.06 -11.25
CA HIS A 259 -26.27 17.94 -11.04
C HIS A 259 -26.24 17.48 -9.57
N GLN A 260 -27.42 17.09 -9.09
CA GLN A 260 -27.81 16.80 -7.71
C GLN A 260 -26.86 15.91 -6.90
N MET A 261 -26.88 16.14 -5.58
CA MET A 261 -26.55 15.15 -4.55
C MET A 261 -27.10 13.77 -4.92
N GLY A 262 -26.20 12.83 -5.22
CA GLY A 262 -26.48 11.41 -5.18
C GLY A 262 -25.65 10.80 -4.07
N THR A 263 -26.30 10.43 -2.96
CA THR A 263 -25.80 9.35 -2.10
C THR A 263 -25.68 8.11 -2.95
N TRP A 264 -24.46 7.69 -3.28
CA TRP A 264 -24.24 6.38 -3.88
C TRP A 264 -24.14 5.36 -2.75
N THR A 265 -25.25 4.66 -2.53
CA THR A 265 -25.27 3.31 -1.98
C THR A 265 -24.78 2.38 -3.07
N GLU A 266 -23.61 1.78 -2.90
CA GLU A 266 -23.30 0.58 -3.67
C GLU A 266 -24.10 -0.54 -2.99
N ALA A 267 -25.20 -0.93 -3.63
CA ALA A 267 -25.97 -2.06 -3.17
C ALA A 267 -25.09 -3.30 -3.34
N LEU A 268 -24.71 -3.91 -2.22
CA LEU A 268 -24.27 -5.30 -2.27
C LEU A 268 -25.44 -6.14 -2.83
N PRO A 269 -25.20 -7.24 -3.56
CA PRO A 269 -26.26 -8.08 -4.15
C PRO A 269 -27.34 -8.55 -3.16
N ASP A 270 -27.03 -8.47 -1.87
CA ASP A 270 -27.77 -8.87 -0.68
C ASP A 270 -28.35 -7.68 0.12
N GLY A 271 -28.27 -6.45 -0.40
CA GLY A 271 -28.98 -5.27 0.14
C GLY A 271 -28.30 -4.55 1.30
N GLY A 272 -27.08 -4.95 1.69
CA GLY A 272 -26.26 -4.22 2.66
C GLY A 272 -25.48 -3.05 2.04
N SER A 273 -25.21 -2.01 2.82
CA SER A 273 -24.31 -0.90 2.46
C SER A 273 -23.14 -0.84 3.43
N VAL A 274 -21.90 -0.84 2.94
CA VAL A 274 -20.72 -0.53 3.78
C VAL A 274 -20.22 0.87 3.43
N THR A 275 -20.35 1.80 4.38
CA THR A 275 -19.81 3.15 4.25
C THR A 275 -18.46 3.26 4.95
N PHE A 276 -17.41 3.60 4.19
CA PHE A 276 -16.04 3.86 4.66
C PHE A 276 -15.88 5.01 5.69
N THR A 277 -16.97 5.69 6.08
CA THR A 277 -16.96 6.72 7.14
C THR A 277 -16.66 6.18 8.54
N GLN A 278 -16.64 4.87 8.76
CA GLN A 278 -16.35 4.28 10.08
C GLN A 278 -14.87 4.43 10.50
N PHE A 279 -13.90 4.41 9.57
CA PHE A 279 -12.48 4.50 9.93
C PHE A 279 -12.10 5.83 10.60
N ALA A 280 -12.71 6.94 10.17
CA ALA A 280 -12.49 8.27 10.76
C ALA A 280 -13.08 8.39 12.17
N GLN A 281 -14.06 7.55 12.52
CA GLN A 281 -14.72 7.56 13.83
C GLN A 281 -13.96 6.76 14.91
N HIS A 282 -13.03 5.90 14.51
CA HIS A 282 -12.31 5.00 15.43
C HIS A 282 -11.00 5.57 16.00
N GLY A 283 -10.60 6.79 15.63
CA GLY A 283 -9.42 7.46 16.23
C GLY A 283 -8.15 6.61 16.14
N LEU A 284 -7.92 5.96 15.00
CA LEU A 284 -6.81 5.02 14.82
C LEU A 284 -5.49 5.78 14.76
N GLU A 285 -4.68 5.66 15.82
CA GLU A 285 -3.34 6.27 15.93
C GLU A 285 -2.24 5.41 15.28
N ASP A 286 -2.51 4.12 15.06
CA ASP A 286 -1.57 3.13 14.51
C ASP A 286 -1.79 2.86 13.00
N PRO A 287 -0.75 2.40 12.27
CA PRO A 287 -0.90 1.90 10.90
C PRO A 287 -1.92 0.77 10.83
N VAL A 288 -2.87 0.87 9.90
CA VAL A 288 -3.90 -0.15 9.69
C VAL A 288 -3.71 -0.88 8.37
N TRP A 289 -3.98 -2.18 8.40
CA TRP A 289 -4.08 -3.01 7.21
C TRP A 289 -5.55 -3.11 6.79
N VAL A 290 -5.84 -2.77 5.53
CA VAL A 290 -7.20 -2.76 4.98
C VAL A 290 -7.27 -3.75 3.83
N ALA A 291 -8.20 -4.70 3.90
CA ALA A 291 -8.43 -5.70 2.85
C ALA A 291 -9.81 -5.52 2.20
N ASP A 292 -9.86 -5.55 0.86
CA ASP A 292 -11.11 -5.58 0.11
C ASP A 292 -11.66 -7.02 0.05
N LEU A 293 -12.55 -7.36 0.99
CA LEU A 293 -13.26 -8.65 0.98
C LEU A 293 -14.20 -8.80 -0.22
N GLY A 294 -14.61 -7.70 -0.86
CA GLY A 294 -15.36 -7.72 -2.12
C GLY A 294 -14.53 -8.27 -3.28
N ALA A 295 -13.22 -7.97 -3.33
CA ALA A 295 -12.31 -8.59 -4.29
C ALA A 295 -12.20 -10.11 -4.07
N VAL A 296 -12.14 -10.55 -2.82
CA VAL A 296 -12.12 -11.97 -2.45
C VAL A 296 -13.38 -12.67 -2.96
N LYS A 297 -14.56 -12.08 -2.75
CA LYS A 297 -15.85 -12.59 -3.27
C LYS A 297 -15.84 -12.71 -4.79
N ARG A 298 -15.46 -11.66 -5.52
CA ARG A 298 -15.41 -11.68 -7.00
C ARG A 298 -14.46 -12.75 -7.54
N LEU A 299 -13.29 -12.92 -6.92
CA LEU A 299 -12.33 -13.96 -7.32
C LEU A 299 -12.85 -15.36 -7.04
N TYR A 300 -13.52 -15.56 -5.90
CA TYR A 300 -14.16 -16.83 -5.57
C TYR A 300 -15.27 -17.18 -6.57
N GLU A 301 -16.16 -16.23 -6.87
CA GLU A 301 -17.25 -16.41 -7.84
C GLU A 301 -16.70 -16.74 -9.23
N ALA A 302 -15.66 -16.02 -9.70
CA ALA A 302 -14.99 -16.31 -10.96
C ALA A 302 -14.35 -17.70 -11.00
N TRP A 303 -13.78 -18.17 -9.88
CA TRP A 303 -13.25 -19.54 -9.77
C TRP A 303 -14.37 -20.57 -9.91
N VAL A 304 -15.47 -20.39 -9.19
CA VAL A 304 -16.61 -21.31 -9.22
C VAL A 304 -17.25 -21.34 -10.61
N GLU A 305 -17.33 -20.20 -11.29
CA GLU A 305 -17.82 -20.13 -12.67
C GLU A 305 -16.89 -20.87 -13.65
N ALA A 306 -15.58 -20.65 -13.55
CA ALA A 306 -14.60 -21.26 -14.44
C ALA A 306 -14.40 -22.77 -14.17
N MET A 307 -14.53 -23.20 -12.92
CA MET A 307 -14.28 -24.56 -12.48
C MET A 307 -15.37 -25.05 -11.51
N PRO A 308 -16.61 -25.26 -11.99
CA PRO A 308 -17.78 -25.53 -11.14
C PRO A 308 -17.71 -26.86 -10.38
N ARG A 309 -16.80 -27.76 -10.77
CA ARG A 309 -16.58 -29.04 -10.09
C ARG A 309 -15.40 -29.00 -9.10
N VAL A 310 -14.66 -27.89 -9.03
CA VAL A 310 -13.45 -27.76 -8.23
C VAL A 310 -13.73 -26.81 -7.07
N ARG A 311 -13.83 -27.36 -5.87
CA ARG A 311 -13.91 -26.56 -4.65
C ARG A 311 -12.51 -26.06 -4.26
N PRO A 312 -12.29 -24.74 -4.12
CA PRO A 312 -11.00 -24.21 -3.69
C PRO A 312 -10.79 -24.44 -2.20
N PHE A 313 -9.57 -24.83 -1.83
CA PHE A 313 -9.09 -24.89 -0.45
C PHE A 313 -8.01 -23.83 -0.27
N TYR A 314 -8.28 -22.81 0.53
CA TYR A 314 -7.37 -21.70 0.77
C TYR A 314 -6.27 -22.11 1.76
N ALA A 315 -5.01 -21.87 1.41
CA ALA A 315 -3.89 -22.13 2.30
C ALA A 315 -3.85 -21.11 3.44
N ALA A 316 -4.27 -21.51 4.65
CA ALA A 316 -4.44 -20.61 5.80
C ALA A 316 -3.14 -19.89 6.18
N LYS A 317 -1.99 -20.55 5.99
CA LYS A 317 -0.64 -19.96 6.20
C LYS A 317 -0.38 -18.66 5.43
N CYS A 318 -1.09 -18.41 4.33
CA CYS A 318 -0.87 -17.21 3.50
C CYS A 318 -1.33 -15.94 4.22
N ASN A 319 -2.48 -16.01 4.89
CA ASN A 319 -3.03 -14.93 5.71
C ASN A 319 -4.15 -15.50 6.58
N MET A 320 -3.98 -15.45 7.90
CA MET A 320 -4.94 -15.95 8.90
C MET A 320 -5.81 -14.83 9.50
N ASP A 321 -5.95 -13.69 8.82
CA ASP A 321 -6.86 -12.64 9.28
C ASP A 321 -8.29 -13.21 9.48
N PRO A 322 -8.90 -13.04 10.68
CA PRO A 322 -10.20 -13.63 10.98
C PRO A 322 -11.31 -13.18 10.03
N GLY A 323 -11.27 -11.93 9.55
CA GLY A 323 -12.26 -11.39 8.61
C GLY A 323 -12.15 -12.04 7.24
N LEU A 324 -10.93 -12.23 6.74
CA LEU A 324 -10.68 -12.95 5.49
C LEU A 324 -11.13 -14.41 5.56
N LEU A 325 -10.74 -15.13 6.63
CA LEU A 325 -11.12 -16.53 6.80
C LEU A 325 -12.64 -16.68 6.92
N ALA A 326 -13.30 -15.82 7.69
CA ALA A 326 -14.77 -15.84 7.82
C ALA A 326 -15.48 -15.57 6.49
N ALA A 327 -14.96 -14.63 5.68
CA ALA A 327 -15.51 -14.34 4.36
C ALA A 327 -15.36 -15.53 3.40
N LEU A 328 -14.17 -16.14 3.34
CA LEU A 328 -13.92 -17.33 2.50
C LEU A 328 -14.77 -18.52 2.92
N SER A 329 -14.90 -18.76 4.23
CA SER A 329 -15.75 -19.80 4.81
C SER A 329 -17.21 -19.59 4.42
N SER A 330 -17.72 -18.36 4.54
CA SER A 330 -19.09 -17.99 4.16
C SER A 330 -19.38 -18.14 2.67
N LEU A 331 -18.37 -17.97 1.81
CA LEU A 331 -18.47 -18.22 0.37
C LEU A 331 -18.45 -19.72 0.02
N GLY A 332 -18.04 -20.59 0.96
CA GLY A 332 -17.97 -22.04 0.77
C GLY A 332 -16.57 -22.55 0.42
N ALA A 333 -15.51 -21.74 0.57
CA ALA A 333 -14.14 -22.23 0.45
C ALA A 333 -13.83 -23.28 1.54
N GLY A 334 -12.91 -24.19 1.25
CA GLY A 334 -12.24 -24.99 2.28
C GLY A 334 -10.94 -24.34 2.73
N PHE A 335 -10.24 -24.97 3.67
CA PHE A 335 -8.97 -24.53 4.21
C PHE A 335 -7.92 -25.64 4.20
N ASP A 336 -6.76 -25.33 3.63
CA ASP A 336 -5.53 -26.12 3.77
C ASP A 336 -4.76 -25.54 4.96
N CYS A 337 -4.62 -26.36 6.01
CA CYS A 337 -3.95 -25.99 7.26
C CYS A 337 -2.71 -26.86 7.51
N ALA A 338 -1.64 -26.24 7.96
CA ALA A 338 -0.36 -26.87 8.28
C ALA A 338 -0.02 -26.89 9.78
N SER A 339 -0.81 -26.22 10.63
CA SER A 339 -0.57 -26.13 12.08
C SER A 339 -1.85 -26.18 12.89
N GLU A 340 -1.75 -26.53 14.18
CA GLU A 340 -2.91 -26.48 15.10
C GLU A 340 -3.52 -25.09 15.20
N ALA A 341 -2.70 -24.03 15.13
CA ALA A 341 -3.17 -22.64 15.12
C ALA A 341 -4.04 -22.36 13.89
N GLU A 342 -3.62 -22.82 12.70
CA GLU A 342 -4.39 -22.69 11.47
C GLU A 342 -5.68 -23.50 11.51
N LEU A 343 -5.65 -24.72 12.06
CA LEU A 343 -6.86 -25.53 12.27
C LEU A 343 -7.85 -24.76 13.14
N ARG A 344 -7.39 -24.19 14.26
CA ARG A 344 -8.25 -23.44 15.19
C ARG A 344 -8.83 -22.19 14.54
N ALA A 345 -8.02 -21.45 13.79
CA ALA A 345 -8.48 -20.26 13.07
C ALA A 345 -9.55 -20.60 12.02
N ALA A 346 -9.38 -21.67 11.23
CA ALA A 346 -10.37 -22.10 10.25
C ALA A 346 -11.70 -22.52 10.91
N VAL A 347 -11.64 -23.27 12.02
CA VAL A 347 -12.85 -23.65 12.78
C VAL A 347 -13.53 -22.43 13.39
N GLN A 348 -12.77 -21.48 13.95
CA GLN A 348 -13.32 -20.22 14.47
C GLN A 348 -13.95 -19.36 13.39
N ALA A 349 -13.44 -19.42 12.16
CA ALA A 349 -14.02 -18.78 10.99
C ALA A 349 -15.28 -19.48 10.44
N GLY A 350 -15.75 -20.56 11.08
CA GLY A 350 -16.98 -21.27 10.74
C GLY A 350 -16.81 -22.45 9.80
N ALA A 351 -15.57 -22.86 9.47
CA ALA A 351 -15.33 -24.04 8.65
C ALA A 351 -15.73 -25.31 9.39
N SER A 352 -16.43 -26.23 8.72
CA SER A 352 -16.75 -27.55 9.29
C SER A 352 -15.49 -28.43 9.31
N PRO A 353 -14.99 -28.86 10.48
CA PRO A 353 -13.72 -29.60 10.57
C PRO A 353 -13.65 -30.84 9.69
N GLY A 354 -14.75 -31.61 9.60
CA GLY A 354 -14.78 -32.88 8.87
C GLY A 354 -14.99 -32.76 7.36
N LYS A 355 -15.31 -31.56 6.85
CA LYS A 355 -15.69 -31.35 5.44
C LYS A 355 -14.85 -30.28 4.75
N ASP A 356 -14.50 -29.23 5.49
CA ASP A 356 -14.00 -27.99 4.94
C ASP A 356 -12.51 -27.78 5.25
N ILE A 357 -11.87 -28.69 5.99
CA ILE A 357 -10.47 -28.55 6.40
C ILE A 357 -9.65 -29.77 5.94
N VAL A 358 -8.51 -29.51 5.32
CA VAL A 358 -7.46 -30.50 5.04
C VAL A 358 -6.26 -30.17 5.92
N PHE A 359 -5.80 -31.14 6.72
CA PHE A 359 -4.54 -31.00 7.44
C PHE A 359 -3.37 -31.42 6.54
N ALA A 360 -2.73 -30.46 5.85
CA ALA A 360 -1.78 -30.75 4.77
C ALA A 360 -0.29 -30.63 5.15
N ASN A 361 0.04 -30.52 6.44
CA ASN A 361 1.44 -30.43 6.88
C ASN A 361 2.25 -31.67 6.47
N ALA A 362 3.49 -31.50 6.01
CA ALA A 362 4.39 -32.63 5.81
C ALA A 362 4.91 -33.16 7.15
N CYS A 363 5.20 -34.46 7.24
CA CYS A 363 5.88 -35.05 8.40
C CYS A 363 5.23 -34.70 9.76
N LYS A 364 3.93 -34.97 9.90
CA LYS A 364 3.12 -34.52 11.05
C LYS A 364 3.60 -35.12 12.36
N ARG A 365 3.69 -34.33 13.43
CA ARG A 365 4.03 -34.87 14.76
C ARG A 365 2.83 -35.62 15.32
N PRO A 366 3.02 -36.72 16.08
CA PRO A 366 1.91 -37.43 16.74
C PRO A 366 0.98 -36.55 17.57
N ARG A 367 1.50 -35.47 18.17
CA ARG A 367 0.69 -34.49 18.90
C ARG A 367 -0.26 -33.70 17.98
N ASP A 368 0.20 -33.33 16.79
CA ASP A 368 -0.59 -32.54 15.84
C ASP A 368 -1.68 -33.42 15.20
N ILE A 369 -1.39 -34.70 14.96
CA ILE A 369 -2.37 -35.68 14.47
C ILE A 369 -3.49 -35.86 15.50
N ARG A 370 -3.16 -35.99 16.79
CA ARG A 370 -4.14 -36.07 17.87
C ARG A 370 -4.95 -34.78 18.03
N ALA A 371 -4.34 -33.62 17.84
CA ALA A 371 -5.04 -32.34 17.87
C ALA A 371 -6.05 -32.21 16.71
N ALA A 372 -5.65 -32.59 15.49
CA ALA A 372 -6.56 -32.65 14.36
C ALA A 372 -7.73 -33.61 14.62
N ALA A 373 -7.45 -34.79 15.20
CA ALA A 373 -8.47 -35.77 15.57
C ALA A 373 -9.45 -35.23 16.62
N SER A 374 -8.96 -34.57 17.69
CA SER A 374 -9.82 -34.01 18.73
C SER A 374 -10.69 -32.85 18.24
N MET A 375 -10.25 -32.15 17.19
CA MET A 375 -11.01 -31.10 16.52
C MET A 375 -11.99 -31.64 15.45
N GLY A 376 -11.99 -32.95 15.18
CA GLY A 376 -12.84 -33.58 14.17
C GLY A 376 -12.37 -33.35 12.73
N VAL A 377 -11.10 -32.99 12.53
CA VAL A 377 -10.50 -32.85 11.20
C VAL A 377 -10.08 -34.22 10.70
N ASN A 378 -10.82 -34.72 9.71
CA ASN A 378 -10.77 -36.13 9.28
C ASN A 378 -10.20 -36.31 7.87
N LEU A 379 -9.49 -35.32 7.35
CA LEU A 379 -8.84 -35.39 6.04
C LEU A 379 -7.41 -34.84 6.15
N THR A 380 -6.42 -35.65 5.77
CA THR A 380 -5.01 -35.31 5.95
C THR A 380 -4.17 -35.81 4.79
N THR A 381 -3.11 -35.08 4.45
CA THR A 381 -2.12 -35.53 3.45
C THR A 381 -1.11 -36.51 4.02
N PHE A 382 -0.49 -37.31 3.15
CA PHE A 382 0.71 -38.08 3.45
C PHE A 382 1.62 -38.19 2.23
N ASP A 383 2.92 -38.33 2.49
CA ASP A 383 3.96 -38.41 1.45
C ASP A 383 4.82 -39.67 1.57
N THR A 384 4.73 -40.39 2.70
CA THR A 384 5.55 -41.57 2.98
C THR A 384 4.73 -42.65 3.69
N PRO A 385 5.13 -43.93 3.59
CA PRO A 385 4.50 -45.01 4.35
C PRO A 385 4.51 -44.80 5.87
N CYS A 386 5.55 -44.15 6.41
CA CYS A 386 5.65 -43.85 7.84
C CYS A 386 4.55 -42.87 8.30
N GLU A 387 4.18 -41.89 7.47
CA GLU A 387 3.04 -41.02 7.78
C GLU A 387 1.75 -41.83 7.89
N VAL A 388 1.49 -42.78 6.99
CA VAL A 388 0.30 -43.64 7.02
C VAL A 388 0.24 -44.46 8.31
N GLN A 389 1.38 -45.03 8.74
CA GLN A 389 1.47 -45.76 10.00
C GLN A 389 1.13 -44.87 11.21
N LYS A 390 1.63 -43.62 11.22
CA LYS A 390 1.27 -42.65 12.27
C LYS A 390 -0.21 -42.29 12.25
N LEU A 391 -0.81 -42.12 11.07
CA LEU A 391 -2.24 -41.87 10.95
C LEU A 391 -3.04 -43.05 11.49
N ALA A 392 -2.69 -44.28 11.13
CA ALA A 392 -3.34 -45.49 11.66
C ALA A 392 -3.21 -45.61 13.19
N GLN A 393 -2.10 -45.16 13.76
CA GLN A 393 -1.88 -45.21 15.21
C GLN A 393 -2.63 -44.11 15.98
N TYR A 394 -2.65 -42.87 15.46
CA TYR A 394 -3.08 -41.70 16.22
C TYR A 394 -4.41 -41.10 15.76
N HIS A 395 -4.89 -41.42 14.56
CA HIS A 395 -6.19 -41.01 14.02
C HIS A 395 -6.72 -42.03 12.98
N PRO A 396 -7.03 -43.28 13.37
CA PRO A 396 -7.33 -44.38 12.45
C PRO A 396 -8.56 -44.17 11.55
N GLY A 397 -9.47 -43.26 11.93
CA GLY A 397 -10.66 -42.94 11.14
C GLY A 397 -10.46 -41.82 10.12
N THR A 398 -9.25 -41.27 10.00
CA THR A 398 -8.96 -40.17 9.08
C THR A 398 -8.82 -40.64 7.63
N ALA A 399 -9.35 -39.87 6.69
CA ALA A 399 -9.10 -40.06 5.28
C ALA A 399 -7.71 -39.53 4.91
N ALA A 400 -6.99 -40.30 4.09
CA ALA A 400 -5.62 -40.02 3.70
C ALA A 400 -5.53 -39.60 2.23
N LEU A 401 -4.91 -38.45 1.97
CA LEU A 401 -4.63 -37.93 0.63
C LEU A 401 -3.16 -38.14 0.28
N LEU A 402 -2.90 -38.97 -0.73
CA LEU A 402 -1.55 -39.14 -1.27
C LEU A 402 -1.18 -37.90 -2.08
N ARG A 403 -0.05 -37.26 -1.74
CA ARG A 403 0.52 -36.22 -2.61
C ARG A 403 1.46 -36.85 -3.62
N ILE A 404 1.16 -36.64 -4.90
CA ILE A 404 2.00 -37.03 -6.01
C ILE A 404 2.64 -35.77 -6.56
N ARG A 405 3.98 -35.71 -6.54
CA ARG A 405 4.73 -34.70 -7.28
C ARG A 405 4.77 -35.15 -8.74
N ALA A 406 4.20 -34.34 -9.64
CA ALA A 406 4.43 -34.49 -11.07
C ALA A 406 5.69 -33.68 -11.41
N ASP A 407 6.73 -34.34 -11.92
CA ASP A 407 7.85 -33.66 -12.53
C ASP A 407 7.48 -33.41 -13.99
N ASP A 408 7.05 -32.19 -14.27
CA ASP A 408 6.79 -31.71 -15.63
C ASP A 408 7.86 -30.68 -16.00
N PRO A 409 8.86 -31.04 -16.82
CA PRO A 409 9.90 -30.11 -17.26
C PRO A 409 9.37 -29.02 -18.21
N ASP A 410 8.13 -29.15 -18.70
CA ASP A 410 7.52 -28.27 -19.69
C ASP A 410 6.29 -27.47 -19.16
N ALA A 411 5.85 -27.68 -17.91
CA ALA A 411 4.69 -27.01 -17.28
C ALA A 411 4.92 -25.56 -16.83
#